data_AF-A0A935ULY8-F1
#
_entry.id   AF-A0A935ULY8-F1
#
_cell.length_a   1.000
_cell.length_b   1.000
_cell.length_c   1.000
_cell.angle_alpha   90.00
_cell.angle_beta   90.00
_cell.angle_gamma   90.00
#
_symmetry.space_group_name_H-M   'P 1'
#
loop_
_entity.id
_entity.type
_entity.pdbx_description
1 polymer ?
#
loop_
_entity_poly.entity_id
_entity_poly.type
_entity_poly.pdbx_seq_one_letter_code
_entity_poly.pdbx_strand_id
1 'polypeptide(L)'
;MKINSKLSGSFLSASKMCLLFLLIFLLNNPIHSQPPAKASGWYFTNYSFKDGSLRKESVLMGTTTKIYDTIHYKGDKGNIVISQKRYDLKTGKLLAGVTYNVIWTDPPVVLKPDIKTSVNYELKTTSSLSWKAPQQSIHVDQGLYGIYYITTGGIKYIKKDIREKLTTEKPILKGTKGAKRVIQVNLGNGFHAVYTYEWR
;
A
#
# COMPACT_ATOMS: atom_id res chain seq x y z
N MET A 1 34.82 -71.61 67.88
CA MET A 1 35.48 -72.24 66.70
C MET A 1 34.52 -72.24 65.50
N LYS A 2 34.62 -71.23 64.63
CA LYS A 2 34.51 -71.28 63.15
C LYS A 2 34.44 -69.85 62.60
N ILE A 3 35.05 -69.70 61.44
CA ILE A 3 35.56 -68.51 60.78
C ILE A 3 34.54 -68.04 59.71
N ASN A 4 34.72 -66.80 59.24
CA ASN A 4 34.42 -66.25 57.90
C ASN A 4 33.06 -65.57 57.71
N SER A 5 32.88 -64.57 56.84
CA SER A 5 33.69 -63.53 56.18
C SER A 5 32.78 -62.94 55.09
N LYS A 6 32.97 -61.66 54.76
CA LYS A 6 32.85 -61.06 53.41
C LYS A 6 31.50 -60.52 52.86
N LEU A 7 31.63 -59.26 52.43
CA LEU A 7 31.35 -58.67 51.10
C LEU A 7 29.93 -58.14 50.75
N SER A 8 29.85 -56.81 50.74
CA SER A 8 29.48 -55.91 49.63
C SER A 8 28.43 -56.37 48.60
N GLY A 9 27.45 -55.49 48.36
CA GLY A 9 26.64 -55.52 47.15
C GLY A 9 25.67 -54.36 47.08
N SER A 10 26.10 -53.23 46.54
CA SER A 10 25.26 -52.10 46.15
C SER A 10 24.26 -52.52 45.06
N PHE A 11 22.99 -52.71 45.43
CA PHE A 11 21.90 -52.87 44.46
C PHE A 11 21.44 -51.49 43.99
N LEU A 12 22.02 -51.00 42.88
CA LEU A 12 21.32 -50.03 42.05
C LEU A 12 20.09 -50.74 41.46
N SER A 13 18.93 -50.39 41.99
CA SER A 13 17.63 -50.81 41.48
C SER A 13 17.49 -50.46 40.00
N ALA A 14 17.17 -51.47 39.19
CA ALA A 14 16.91 -51.40 37.74
C ALA A 14 15.77 -50.41 37.36
N SER A 15 15.05 -49.86 38.34
CA SER A 15 14.00 -48.85 38.13
C SER A 15 14.54 -47.48 37.69
N LYS A 16 15.77 -47.09 38.04
CA LYS A 16 16.34 -45.79 37.64
C LYS A 16 16.89 -45.75 36.22
N MET A 17 17.15 -46.91 35.61
CA MET A 17 17.71 -46.98 34.25
C MET A 17 16.65 -46.82 33.16
N CYS A 18 15.39 -47.13 33.46
CA CYS A 18 14.28 -46.99 32.52
C CYS A 18 13.82 -45.52 32.35
N LEU A 19 13.89 -44.70 33.42
CA LEU A 19 13.58 -43.26 33.33
C LEU A 19 14.63 -42.46 32.53
N LEU A 20 15.89 -42.90 32.55
CA LEU A 20 16.97 -42.20 31.84
C LEU A 20 16.92 -42.45 30.32
N PHE A 21 16.42 -43.60 29.88
CA PHE A 21 16.26 -43.93 28.46
C PHE A 21 15.07 -43.22 27.80
N LEU A 22 13.99 -42.94 28.54
CA LEU A 22 12.85 -42.18 28.01
C LEU A 22 13.17 -40.69 27.78
N LEU A 23 14.08 -40.11 28.58
CA LEU A 23 14.49 -38.71 28.42
C LEU A 23 15.38 -38.49 27.20
N ILE A 24 16.20 -39.48 26.83
CA ILE A 24 17.10 -39.38 25.66
C ILE A 24 16.32 -39.48 24.34
N PHE A 25 15.23 -40.26 24.31
CA PHE A 25 14.34 -40.32 23.15
C PHE A 25 13.53 -39.04 22.89
N LEU A 26 13.29 -38.22 23.92
CA LEU A 26 12.63 -36.91 23.77
C LEU A 26 13.59 -35.79 23.35
N LEU A 27 14.90 -35.94 23.59
CA LEU A 27 15.92 -34.92 23.27
C LEU A 27 16.53 -35.09 21.86
N ASN A 28 16.38 -36.26 21.23
CA ASN A 28 17.00 -36.57 19.92
C ASN A 28 16.04 -36.54 18.73
N ASN A 29 14.79 -36.14 18.91
CA ASN A 29 13.97 -35.81 17.75
C ASN A 29 14.34 -34.41 17.28
N PRO A 30 14.93 -34.22 16.09
CA PRO A 30 14.94 -32.90 15.49
C PRO A 30 13.47 -32.51 15.36
N ILE A 31 13.05 -31.52 16.16
CA ILE A 31 11.83 -30.78 15.87
C ILE A 31 12.06 -30.28 14.45
N HIS A 32 11.47 -30.95 13.47
CA HIS A 32 11.31 -30.38 12.15
C HIS A 32 10.39 -29.18 12.37
N SER A 33 11.00 -28.04 12.70
CA SER A 33 10.34 -26.75 12.65
C SER A 33 9.91 -26.62 11.21
N GLN A 34 8.63 -26.90 10.95
CA GLN A 34 8.05 -26.51 9.68
C GLN A 34 8.37 -25.03 9.52
N PRO A 35 8.92 -24.60 8.37
CA PRO A 35 9.13 -23.18 8.13
C PRO A 35 7.80 -22.47 8.46
N PRO A 36 7.83 -21.35 9.20
CA PRO A 36 6.60 -20.68 9.62
C PRO A 36 5.71 -20.54 8.39
N ALA A 37 4.49 -21.07 8.46
CA ALA A 37 3.54 -20.98 7.36
C ALA A 37 3.53 -19.52 6.89
N LYS A 38 3.84 -19.28 5.61
CA LYS A 38 3.82 -17.93 5.05
C LYS A 38 2.48 -17.30 5.42
N ALA A 39 2.52 -16.23 6.21
CA ALA A 39 1.30 -15.58 6.65
C ALA A 39 0.51 -15.15 5.42
N SER A 40 -0.74 -15.60 5.32
CA SER A 40 -1.57 -15.30 4.16
C SER A 40 -1.81 -13.79 4.04
N GLY A 41 -1.71 -13.27 2.83
CA GLY A 41 -1.87 -11.83 2.61
C GLY A 41 -1.77 -11.43 1.15
N TRP A 42 -2.02 -10.15 0.89
CA TRP A 42 -1.83 -9.55 -0.42
C TRP A 42 -0.39 -9.06 -0.53
N TYR A 43 0.44 -9.75 -1.29
CA TYR A 43 1.84 -9.41 -1.51
C TYR A 43 1.96 -8.49 -2.73
N PHE A 44 2.66 -7.38 -2.58
CA PHE A 44 2.96 -6.46 -3.66
C PHE A 44 3.70 -7.19 -4.79
N THR A 45 3.28 -6.95 -6.03
CA THR A 45 3.88 -7.56 -7.22
C THR A 45 4.36 -6.56 -8.24
N ASN A 46 3.67 -5.43 -8.39
CA ASN A 46 4.00 -4.48 -9.45
C ASN A 46 3.58 -3.05 -9.11
N TYR A 47 4.33 -2.10 -9.65
CA TYR A 47 3.98 -0.68 -9.67
C TYR A 47 3.93 -0.19 -11.12
N SER A 48 2.93 0.62 -11.46
CA SER A 48 2.92 1.38 -12.70
C SER A 48 2.39 2.79 -12.48
N PHE A 49 2.83 3.72 -13.32
CA PHE A 49 2.36 5.09 -13.35
C PHE A 49 1.73 5.37 -14.71
N LYS A 50 0.51 5.88 -14.71
CA LYS A 50 -0.15 6.34 -15.93
C LYS A 50 0.03 7.85 -16.06
N ASP A 51 0.69 8.23 -17.14
CA ASP A 51 0.86 9.61 -17.56
C ASP A 51 -0.47 10.18 -18.09
N GLY A 52 -0.91 11.29 -17.50
CA GLY A 52 -2.09 12.06 -17.90
C GLY A 52 -1.74 13.33 -18.69
N SER A 53 -0.48 13.49 -19.10
CA SER A 53 -0.03 14.66 -19.86
C SER A 53 -0.82 14.81 -21.15
N LEU A 54 -1.18 16.05 -21.46
CA LEU A 54 -2.05 16.37 -22.58
C LEU A 54 -1.70 17.76 -23.13
N ARG A 55 -1.80 17.91 -24.44
CA ARG A 55 -1.98 19.20 -25.11
C ARG A 55 -3.21 19.10 -25.99
N LYS A 56 -4.15 20.03 -25.83
CA LYS A 56 -5.41 20.02 -26.58
C LYS A 56 -5.83 21.43 -26.97
N GLU A 57 -6.09 21.64 -28.25
CA GLU A 57 -6.70 22.87 -28.74
C GLU A 57 -8.23 22.76 -28.72
N SER A 58 -8.90 23.88 -28.43
CA SER A 58 -10.37 23.96 -28.44
C SER A 58 -10.83 25.40 -28.63
N VAL A 59 -12.14 25.59 -28.74
CA VAL A 59 -12.77 26.92 -28.73
C VAL A 59 -13.23 27.21 -27.31
N LEU A 60 -12.94 28.42 -26.80
CA LEU A 60 -13.42 28.86 -25.50
C LEU A 60 -14.95 28.94 -25.54
N MET A 61 -15.60 28.23 -24.62
CA MET A 61 -17.05 28.05 -24.58
C MET A 61 -17.80 29.37 -24.67
N GLY A 62 -18.76 29.44 -25.59
CA GLY A 62 -19.57 30.65 -25.82
C GLY A 62 -18.86 31.76 -26.60
N THR A 63 -17.68 31.49 -27.17
CA THR A 63 -16.91 32.46 -27.97
C THR A 63 -16.40 31.82 -29.27
N THR A 64 -15.75 32.60 -30.14
CA THR A 64 -14.97 32.09 -31.28
C THR A 64 -13.47 32.02 -30.98
N THR A 65 -13.07 32.39 -29.76
CA THR A 65 -11.66 32.46 -29.34
C THR A 65 -11.07 31.05 -29.26
N LYS A 66 -9.96 30.82 -29.98
CA LYS A 66 -9.22 29.57 -29.90
C LYS A 66 -8.31 29.58 -28.66
N ILE A 67 -8.29 28.46 -27.97
CA ILE A 67 -7.48 28.23 -26.76
C ILE A 67 -6.72 26.91 -26.88
N TYR A 68 -5.69 26.76 -26.08
CA TYR A 68 -5.07 25.45 -25.87
C TYR A 68 -4.84 25.18 -24.38
N ASP A 69 -5.18 23.96 -23.98
CA ASP A 69 -4.93 23.43 -22.64
C ASP A 69 -3.66 22.58 -22.67
N THR A 70 -2.85 22.72 -21.63
CA THR A 70 -1.65 21.91 -21.40
C THR A 70 -1.71 21.31 -20.01
N ILE A 71 -1.35 20.04 -19.91
CA ILE A 71 -1.25 19.29 -18.68
C ILE A 71 0.07 18.54 -18.74
N HIS A 72 0.91 18.70 -17.73
CA HIS A 72 2.17 17.97 -17.61
C HIS A 72 2.50 17.78 -16.13
N TYR A 73 3.43 16.87 -15.86
CA TYR A 73 3.97 16.65 -14.52
C TYR A 73 5.50 16.69 -14.52
N LYS A 74 6.06 16.88 -13.33
CA LYS A 74 7.49 16.70 -13.01
C LYS A 74 7.61 15.96 -11.69
N GLY A 75 8.79 15.39 -11.44
CA GLY A 75 9.06 14.60 -10.24
C GLY A 75 8.95 13.11 -10.50
N ASP A 76 9.02 12.35 -9.43
CA ASP A 76 9.17 10.90 -9.46
C ASP A 76 8.08 10.23 -8.61
N LYS A 77 8.09 8.90 -8.60
CA LYS A 77 7.21 8.09 -7.76
C LYS A 77 7.15 8.64 -6.32
N GLY A 78 5.94 8.88 -5.84
CA GLY A 78 5.69 9.36 -4.48
C GLY A 78 5.74 10.88 -4.29
N ASN A 79 6.19 11.65 -5.28
CA ASN A 79 6.24 13.10 -5.20
C ASN A 79 6.23 13.72 -6.61
N ILE A 80 5.07 14.20 -7.05
CA ILE A 80 4.93 14.84 -8.36
C ILE A 80 4.29 16.21 -8.26
N VAL A 81 4.76 17.11 -9.12
CA VAL A 81 4.16 18.42 -9.35
C VAL A 81 3.41 18.36 -10.68
N ILE A 82 2.10 18.61 -10.66
CA ILE A 82 1.25 18.67 -11.84
C ILE A 82 0.92 20.13 -12.15
N SER A 83 1.08 20.53 -13.40
CA SER A 83 0.68 21.84 -13.91
C SER A 83 -0.38 21.66 -15.00
N GLN A 84 -1.51 22.31 -14.82
CA GLN A 84 -2.59 22.41 -15.79
C GLN A 84 -2.81 23.88 -16.12
N LYS A 85 -2.73 24.26 -17.41
CA LYS A 85 -2.82 25.65 -17.85
C LYS A 85 -3.61 25.77 -19.13
N ARG A 86 -4.35 26.87 -19.26
CA ARG A 86 -5.08 27.31 -20.45
C ARG A 86 -4.52 28.60 -20.95
N TYR A 87 -4.30 28.64 -22.26
CA TYR A 87 -3.77 29.80 -22.94
C TYR A 87 -4.69 30.21 -24.09
N ASP A 88 -4.73 31.51 -24.33
CA ASP A 88 -5.23 32.04 -25.60
C ASP A 88 -4.28 31.63 -26.72
N LEU A 89 -4.81 31.01 -27.79
CA LEU A 89 -3.98 30.46 -28.87
C LEU A 89 -3.29 31.56 -29.69
N LYS A 90 -3.94 32.72 -29.85
CA LYS A 90 -3.43 33.81 -30.70
C LYS A 90 -2.35 34.62 -30.01
N THR A 91 -2.55 34.93 -28.74
CA THR A 91 -1.70 35.86 -27.96
C THR A 91 -0.73 35.16 -27.02
N GLY A 92 -0.95 33.86 -26.74
CA GLY A 92 -0.18 33.13 -25.74
C GLY A 92 -0.47 33.56 -24.29
N LYS A 93 -1.46 34.44 -24.07
CA LYS A 93 -1.84 34.90 -22.73
C LYS A 93 -2.36 33.75 -21.89
N LEU A 94 -1.87 33.63 -20.66
CA LEU A 94 -2.42 32.69 -19.67
C LEU A 94 -3.83 33.15 -19.26
N LEU A 95 -4.82 32.29 -19.46
CA LEU A 95 -6.22 32.57 -19.15
C LEU A 95 -6.67 31.90 -17.85
N ALA A 96 -6.19 30.69 -17.59
CA ALA A 96 -6.47 29.95 -16.37
C ALA A 96 -5.34 28.94 -16.11
N GLY A 97 -5.19 28.54 -14.85
CA GLY A 97 -4.20 27.51 -14.53
C GLY A 97 -4.19 27.12 -13.07
N VAL A 98 -3.65 25.95 -12.80
CA VAL A 98 -3.32 25.48 -11.46
C VAL A 98 -2.04 24.66 -11.53
N THR A 99 -1.15 24.88 -10.56
CA THR A 99 -0.03 23.98 -10.28
C THR A 99 -0.20 23.46 -8.87
N TYR A 100 -0.07 22.15 -8.69
CA TYR A 100 -0.19 21.51 -7.39
C TYR A 100 0.82 20.37 -7.24
N ASN A 101 1.27 20.18 -6.02
CA ASN A 101 2.15 19.09 -5.62
C ASN A 101 1.35 17.99 -4.95
N VAL A 102 1.64 16.74 -5.29
CA VAL A 102 1.07 15.57 -4.63
C VAL A 102 2.21 14.69 -4.14
N ILE A 103 2.23 14.44 -2.82
CA ILE A 103 3.18 13.53 -2.18
C ILE A 103 2.39 12.38 -1.58
N TRP A 104 2.86 11.15 -1.79
CA TRP A 104 2.29 9.97 -1.15
C TRP A 104 3.38 8.96 -0.83
N THR A 105 3.16 8.18 0.24
CA THR A 105 4.02 7.03 0.53
C THR A 105 3.50 5.78 -0.17
N ASP A 106 4.41 4.86 -0.49
CA ASP A 106 4.02 3.52 -0.92
C ASP A 106 3.12 2.85 0.12
N PRO A 107 2.03 2.17 -0.31
CA PRO A 107 1.30 1.30 0.58
C PRO A 107 2.18 0.12 1.06
N PRO A 108 1.79 -0.58 2.14
CA PRO A 108 2.60 -1.69 2.67
C PRO A 108 2.84 -2.79 1.63
N VAL A 109 4.07 -3.34 1.61
CA VAL A 109 4.47 -4.45 0.72
C VAL A 109 3.60 -5.69 0.92
N VAL A 110 3.01 -5.86 2.11
CA VAL A 110 2.01 -6.89 2.39
C VAL A 110 0.78 -6.23 3.02
N LEU A 111 -0.38 -6.32 2.36
CA LEU A 111 -1.65 -5.94 2.97
C LEU A 111 -2.19 -7.16 3.74
N LYS A 112 -2.16 -7.05 5.06
CA LYS A 112 -2.74 -8.07 5.94
C LYS A 112 -4.26 -8.06 5.82
N PRO A 113 -4.91 -9.24 5.78
CA PRO A 113 -6.37 -9.30 5.78
C PRO A 113 -6.94 -8.80 7.10
N ASP A 114 -8.20 -8.40 7.06
CA ASP A 114 -9.07 -8.05 8.19
C ASP A 114 -8.59 -6.87 9.03
N ILE A 115 -7.59 -6.13 8.55
CA ILE A 115 -7.15 -4.86 9.13
C ILE A 115 -7.23 -3.71 8.11
N LYS A 116 -7.30 -2.48 8.63
CA LYS A 116 -7.16 -1.27 7.81
C LYS A 116 -5.69 -1.03 7.48
N THR A 117 -5.45 -0.39 6.34
CA THR A 117 -4.12 0.03 5.91
C THR A 117 -4.09 1.54 5.70
N SER A 118 -2.91 2.14 5.72
CA SER A 118 -2.74 3.58 5.66
C SER A 118 -1.57 4.00 4.78
N VAL A 119 -1.64 5.23 4.28
CA VAL A 119 -0.56 5.92 3.58
C VAL A 119 -0.49 7.36 4.06
N ASN A 120 0.70 7.97 4.04
CA ASN A 120 0.81 9.41 4.20
C ASN A 120 0.52 10.06 2.84
N TYR A 121 -0.24 11.15 2.86
CA TYR A 121 -0.65 11.86 1.66
C TYR A 121 -0.63 13.36 1.89
N GLU A 122 -0.15 14.09 0.89
CA GLU A 122 -0.22 15.54 0.84
C GLU A 122 -0.68 16.00 -0.53
N LEU A 123 -1.63 16.92 -0.53
CA LEU A 123 -1.98 17.75 -1.68
C LEU A 123 -1.67 19.19 -1.30
N LYS A 124 -0.92 19.90 -2.14
CA LYS A 124 -0.60 21.31 -1.92
C LYS A 124 -0.69 22.09 -3.23
N THR A 125 -1.56 23.09 -3.29
CA THR A 125 -1.64 24.01 -4.42
C THR A 125 -0.51 25.03 -4.34
N THR A 126 0.33 25.11 -5.36
CA THR A 126 1.49 26.03 -5.39
C THR A 126 1.22 27.29 -6.20
N SER A 127 0.33 27.23 -7.20
CA SER A 127 -0.17 28.42 -7.90
C SER A 127 -1.55 28.15 -8.47
N SER A 128 -2.36 29.20 -8.58
CA SER A 128 -3.72 29.13 -9.13
C SER A 128 -4.09 30.45 -9.80
N LEU A 129 -4.75 30.33 -10.95
CA LEU A 129 -5.47 31.39 -11.63
C LEU A 129 -6.83 30.82 -12.07
N SER A 130 -7.89 31.19 -11.37
CA SER A 130 -9.30 30.75 -11.56
C SER A 130 -9.59 29.24 -11.44
N TRP A 131 -8.59 28.37 -11.57
CA TRP A 131 -8.71 26.92 -11.42
C TRP A 131 -8.21 26.42 -10.07
N LYS A 132 -8.79 25.30 -9.62
CA LYS A 132 -8.37 24.59 -8.42
C LYS A 132 -7.79 23.23 -8.81
N ALA A 133 -7.01 22.64 -7.91
CA ALA A 133 -6.53 21.27 -8.10
C ALA A 133 -7.76 20.35 -8.32
N PRO A 134 -7.70 19.43 -9.30
CA PRO A 134 -8.75 18.44 -9.49
C PRO A 134 -8.97 17.59 -8.24
N GLN A 135 -10.10 16.90 -8.20
CA GLN A 135 -10.40 15.94 -7.14
C GLN A 135 -9.42 14.75 -7.18
N GLN A 136 -8.87 14.43 -6.02
CA GLN A 136 -7.97 13.30 -5.78
C GLN A 136 -8.62 12.23 -4.93
N SER A 137 -8.14 10.99 -5.06
CA SER A 137 -8.59 9.86 -4.23
C SER A 137 -7.56 8.73 -4.24
N ILE A 138 -7.62 7.85 -3.25
CA ILE A 138 -6.90 6.58 -3.27
C ILE A 138 -7.93 5.48 -3.05
N HIS A 139 -8.03 4.57 -4.00
CA HIS A 139 -9.03 3.51 -3.98
C HIS A 139 -8.39 2.12 -4.01
N VAL A 140 -9.08 1.16 -3.41
CA VAL A 140 -8.77 -0.27 -3.48
C VAL A 140 -9.91 -0.95 -4.24
N ASP A 141 -9.59 -1.82 -5.19
CA ASP A 141 -10.54 -2.60 -5.99
C ASP A 141 -11.17 -3.76 -5.18
N GLN A 142 -11.85 -3.42 -4.10
CA GLN A 142 -12.46 -4.37 -3.18
C GLN A 142 -13.99 -4.28 -3.17
N GLY A 143 -14.65 -5.40 -3.48
CA GLY A 143 -16.11 -5.48 -3.55
C GLY A 143 -16.68 -4.77 -4.78
N LEU A 144 -18.00 -4.59 -4.83
CA LEU A 144 -18.69 -4.05 -6.01
C LEU A 144 -18.30 -2.60 -6.35
N TYR A 145 -18.03 -1.77 -5.34
CA TYR A 145 -17.78 -0.34 -5.51
C TYR A 145 -16.35 0.11 -5.19
N GLY A 146 -15.47 -0.84 -4.83
CA GLY A 146 -14.19 -0.52 -4.21
C GLY A 146 -14.34 0.05 -2.79
N ILE A 147 -13.20 0.31 -2.16
CA ILE A 147 -13.13 1.07 -0.91
C ILE A 147 -12.10 2.18 -1.03
N TYR A 148 -12.21 3.23 -0.23
CA TYR A 148 -11.33 4.40 -0.28
C TYR A 148 -10.42 4.51 0.94
N TYR A 149 -9.24 5.09 0.75
CA TYR A 149 -8.53 5.72 1.85
C TYR A 149 -9.18 7.08 2.14
N ILE A 150 -9.48 7.31 3.41
CA ILE A 150 -10.18 8.49 3.91
C ILE A 150 -9.30 9.26 4.89
N THR A 151 -9.53 10.56 4.98
CA THR A 151 -8.98 11.40 6.06
C THR A 151 -9.58 11.00 7.41
N THR A 152 -9.03 11.56 8.50
CA THR A 152 -9.61 11.38 9.85
C THR A 152 -11.07 11.84 9.92
N GLY A 153 -11.42 12.87 9.14
CA GLY A 153 -12.78 13.38 9.00
C GLY A 153 -13.69 12.61 8.00
N GLY A 154 -13.25 11.47 7.47
CA GLY A 154 -14.07 10.66 6.56
C GLY A 154 -14.11 11.13 5.10
N ILE A 155 -13.21 12.02 4.70
CA ILE A 155 -13.20 12.57 3.32
C ILE A 155 -12.47 11.59 2.40
N LYS A 156 -13.17 11.04 1.40
CA LYS A 156 -12.61 10.19 0.33
C LYS A 156 -12.15 10.95 -0.91
N TYR A 157 -12.75 12.11 -1.17
CA TYR A 157 -12.54 12.91 -2.37
C TYR A 157 -11.86 14.22 -1.99
N ILE A 158 -10.55 14.26 -2.15
CA ILE A 158 -9.69 15.33 -1.67
C ILE A 158 -9.68 16.45 -2.73
N LYS A 159 -10.22 17.61 -2.37
CA LYS A 159 -10.34 18.80 -3.24
C LYS A 159 -9.64 20.04 -2.69
N LYS A 160 -9.03 19.90 -1.51
CA LYS A 160 -8.39 20.99 -0.77
C LYS A 160 -7.02 20.53 -0.32
N ASP A 161 -6.14 21.49 -0.11
CA ASP A 161 -4.80 21.23 0.42
C ASP A 161 -4.90 20.52 1.78
N ILE A 162 -4.15 19.43 1.92
CA ILE A 162 -4.09 18.60 3.13
C ILE A 162 -2.69 18.02 3.28
N ARG A 163 -2.33 17.65 4.50
CA ARG A 163 -1.19 16.77 4.81
C ARG A 163 -1.61 15.85 5.95
N GLU A 164 -1.98 14.62 5.62
CA GLU A 164 -2.55 13.69 6.60
C GLU A 164 -2.16 12.24 6.30
N LYS A 165 -2.31 11.39 7.31
CA LYS A 165 -2.32 9.94 7.15
C LYS A 165 -3.73 9.51 6.73
N LEU A 166 -3.88 9.02 5.51
CA LEU A 166 -5.13 8.45 5.03
C LEU A 166 -5.21 6.98 5.40
N THR A 167 -6.40 6.50 5.76
CA THR A 167 -6.62 5.10 6.16
C THR A 167 -7.82 4.54 5.43
N THR A 168 -7.79 3.26 5.05
CA THR A 168 -8.94 2.64 4.39
C THR A 168 -10.20 2.72 5.25
N GLU A 169 -11.33 3.06 4.63
CA GLU A 169 -12.61 3.18 5.33
C GLU A 169 -13.06 1.85 5.93
N LYS A 170 -12.73 0.74 5.27
CA LYS A 170 -12.99 -0.64 5.69
C LYS A 170 -11.70 -1.46 5.76
N PRO A 171 -11.69 -2.57 6.52
CA PRO A 171 -10.59 -3.54 6.49
C PRO A 171 -10.37 -4.14 5.09
N ILE A 172 -9.14 -4.57 4.83
CA ILE A 172 -8.77 -5.29 3.61
C ILE A 172 -9.29 -6.72 3.71
N LEU A 173 -10.17 -7.14 2.81
CA LEU A 173 -10.74 -8.50 2.81
C LEU A 173 -9.68 -9.52 2.38
N LYS A 174 -9.77 -10.73 2.93
CA LYS A 174 -8.99 -11.87 2.44
C LYS A 174 -9.25 -12.15 0.96
N GLY A 175 -8.24 -12.71 0.29
CA GLY A 175 -8.31 -13.19 -1.08
C GLY A 175 -8.41 -14.71 -1.18
N THR A 176 -8.43 -15.18 -2.42
CA THR A 176 -8.21 -16.59 -2.79
C THR A 176 -6.84 -16.71 -3.45
N LYS A 177 -6.20 -17.88 -3.38
CA LYS A 177 -4.85 -18.11 -3.93
C LYS A 177 -4.72 -17.58 -5.37
N GLY A 178 -3.75 -16.70 -5.60
CA GLY A 178 -3.47 -16.12 -6.92
C GLY A 178 -4.40 -14.96 -7.34
N ALA A 179 -5.43 -14.64 -6.56
CA ALA A 179 -6.27 -13.47 -6.81
C ALA A 179 -5.43 -12.19 -6.82
N LYS A 180 -5.88 -11.20 -7.60
CA LYS A 180 -5.23 -9.89 -7.72
C LYS A 180 -6.00 -8.81 -6.96
N ARG A 181 -5.27 -7.79 -6.55
CA ARG A 181 -5.80 -6.59 -5.91
C ARG A 181 -4.98 -5.38 -6.35
N VAL A 182 -5.64 -4.25 -6.47
CA VAL A 182 -5.09 -2.99 -6.91
C VAL A 182 -5.39 -1.91 -5.87
N ILE A 183 -4.34 -1.16 -5.52
CA ILE A 183 -4.50 0.17 -4.93
C ILE A 183 -4.15 1.18 -6.02
N GLN A 184 -5.07 2.10 -6.32
CA GLN A 184 -4.83 3.16 -7.29
C GLN A 184 -4.96 4.53 -6.62
N VAL A 185 -3.87 5.29 -6.70
CA VAL A 185 -3.77 6.68 -6.27
C VAL A 185 -4.12 7.55 -7.47
N ASN A 186 -5.31 8.14 -7.45
CA ASN A 186 -5.78 9.10 -8.44
C ASN A 186 -5.25 10.50 -8.11
N LEU A 187 -4.47 11.06 -9.04
CA LEU A 187 -3.73 12.31 -8.87
C LEU A 187 -4.32 13.44 -9.73
N GLY A 188 -5.45 13.18 -10.38
CA GLY A 188 -6.25 14.17 -11.11
C GLY A 188 -5.80 14.23 -12.57
N ASN A 189 -6.64 14.81 -13.44
CA ASN A 189 -6.31 15.02 -14.85
C ASN A 189 -5.75 13.79 -15.59
N GLY A 190 -6.22 12.59 -15.26
CA GLY A 190 -5.78 11.34 -15.88
C GLY A 190 -4.53 10.71 -15.28
N PHE A 191 -3.80 11.40 -14.40
CA PHE A 191 -2.65 10.83 -13.68
C PHE A 191 -3.09 9.86 -12.60
N HIS A 192 -2.44 8.69 -12.56
CA HIS A 192 -2.61 7.76 -11.44
C HIS A 192 -1.41 6.82 -11.26
N ALA A 193 -1.12 6.52 -10.00
CA ALA A 193 -0.18 5.47 -9.62
C ALA A 193 -0.94 4.20 -9.23
N VAL A 194 -0.51 3.05 -9.73
CA VAL A 194 -1.17 1.75 -9.57
C VAL A 194 -0.22 0.79 -8.88
N TYR A 195 -0.67 0.22 -7.78
CA TYR A 195 0.03 -0.80 -7.02
C TYR A 195 -0.75 -2.11 -7.10
N THR A 196 -0.15 -3.13 -7.71
CA THR A 196 -0.76 -4.45 -7.87
C THR A 196 -0.25 -5.41 -6.80
N TYR A 197 -1.15 -6.24 -6.30
CA TYR A 197 -0.91 -7.25 -5.29
C TYR A 197 -1.47 -8.60 -5.75
N GLU A 198 -0.93 -9.66 -5.17
CA GLU A 198 -1.40 -11.03 -5.34
C GLU A 198 -1.58 -11.70 -3.98
N TRP A 199 -2.69 -12.42 -3.82
CA TRP A 199 -2.93 -13.20 -2.62
C TRP A 199 -2.07 -14.47 -2.59
N ARG A 200 -1.32 -14.65 -1.51
CA ARG A 200 -0.47 -15.81 -1.25
C ARG A 200 -0.69 -16.34 0.15
#